data_AF-A0A327TWP2-F1
#
_entry.id   AF-A0A327TWP2-F1
#
_cell.length_a   1.000
_cell.length_b   1.000
_cell.length_c   1.000
_cell.angle_alpha   90.00
_cell.angle_beta   90.00
_cell.angle_gamma   90.00
#
_symmetry.space_group_name_H-M   'P 1'
#
loop_
_entity.id
_entity.type
_entity.pdbx_description
1 polymer ?
#
loop_
_entity_poly.entity_id
_entity_poly.type
_entity_poly.pdbx_seq_one_letter_code
_entity_poly.pdbx_strand_id
1 'polypeptide(L)'
;MEPGGAAAGASDPLPGLDLEGIHWVIAGGKSGPNHRGLDQAWVTQIRDTCQEADVAFFFKQWGGRTPKAGGRLLEGRTWDQMPLPVLA
;
A
#
# COMPACT_ATOMS: atom_id res chain seq x y z
N MET A 1 13.67 -34.30 2.87
CA MET A 1 14.69 -33.32 3.27
C MET A 1 14.07 -31.97 2.99
N GLU A 2 13.28 -31.50 3.95
CA GLU A 2 12.54 -30.24 3.85
C GLU A 2 13.52 -29.09 4.12
N PRO A 3 13.65 -28.06 3.28
CA PRO A 3 14.10 -26.76 3.74
C PRO A 3 12.87 -26.07 4.32
N GLY A 4 12.79 -25.81 5.63
CA GLY A 4 13.61 -24.82 6.31
C GLY A 4 12.76 -23.57 6.46
N GLY A 5 12.19 -23.38 7.65
CA GLY A 5 11.02 -22.54 7.91
C GLY A 5 11.15 -21.07 7.53
N ALA A 6 10.05 -20.54 6.98
CA ALA A 6 9.76 -19.12 6.98
C ALA A 6 9.09 -18.77 8.30
N ALA A 7 9.64 -17.78 9.00
CA ALA A 7 9.20 -17.32 10.30
C ALA A 7 7.71 -16.88 10.25
N ALA A 8 6.87 -17.54 11.05
CA ALA A 8 5.61 -16.98 11.49
C ALA A 8 5.92 -15.80 12.43
N GLY A 9 5.82 -14.56 11.92
CA GLY A 9 6.38 -13.40 12.63
C GLY A 9 5.80 -12.03 12.31
N ALA A 10 4.60 -11.93 11.74
CA ALA A 10 3.67 -10.80 11.82
C ALA A 10 2.44 -11.24 11.03
N SER A 11 1.23 -11.06 11.58
CA SER A 11 -0.01 -11.44 10.90
C SER A 11 -0.10 -10.69 9.57
N ASP A 12 0.04 -11.39 8.44
CA ASP A 12 -0.35 -10.87 7.12
C ASP A 12 -1.75 -10.23 7.23
N PRO A 13 -1.91 -8.90 7.08
CA PRO A 13 -3.23 -8.28 7.08
C PRO A 13 -3.91 -8.43 5.71
N LEU A 14 -3.15 -8.87 4.70
CA LEU A 14 -3.60 -9.09 3.33
C LEU A 14 -3.11 -10.45 2.80
N PRO A 15 -3.41 -11.55 3.52
CA PRO A 15 -3.03 -12.88 3.05
C PRO A 15 -3.73 -13.14 1.73
N GLY A 16 -2.95 -13.39 0.67
CA GLY A 16 -3.47 -13.68 -0.67
C GLY A 16 -3.74 -12.44 -1.54
N LEU A 17 -3.12 -11.29 -1.27
CA LEU A 17 -3.06 -10.22 -2.26
C LEU A 17 -2.18 -10.68 -3.44
N ASP A 18 -2.82 -11.30 -4.43
CA ASP A 18 -2.21 -11.65 -5.70
C ASP A 18 -2.07 -10.40 -6.57
N LEU A 19 -0.83 -10.10 -6.95
CA LEU A 19 -0.48 -8.96 -7.79
C LEU A 19 -0.11 -9.37 -9.23
N GLU A 20 -0.37 -10.62 -9.62
CA GLU A 20 -0.15 -11.06 -10.99
C GLU A 20 -0.91 -10.17 -12.00
N GLY A 21 -0.18 -9.58 -12.94
CA GLY A 21 -0.73 -8.65 -13.94
C GLY A 21 -1.11 -7.26 -13.41
N ILE A 22 -0.89 -6.97 -12.12
CA ILE A 22 -1.09 -5.64 -11.54
C ILE A 22 0.20 -4.85 -11.63
N HIS A 23 0.16 -3.71 -12.31
CA HIS A 23 1.33 -2.83 -12.46
C HIS A 23 1.29 -1.60 -11.55
N TRP A 24 0.14 -1.29 -10.96
CA TRP A 24 -0.03 -0.11 -10.13
C TRP A 24 -1.07 -0.30 -9.03
N VAL A 25 -0.66 -0.04 -7.80
CA VAL A 25 -1.53 -0.02 -6.62
C VAL A 25 -1.60 1.39 -6.07
N ILE A 26 -2.84 1.87 -5.85
CA ILE A 26 -3.11 3.18 -5.25
C ILE A 26 -3.80 2.96 -3.90
N ALA A 27 -3.16 3.39 -2.81
CA ALA A 27 -3.73 3.32 -1.47
C ALA A 27 -4.15 4.70 -0.96
N GLY A 28 -5.22 4.77 -0.18
CA GLY A 28 -5.62 6.01 0.49
C GLY A 28 -6.85 5.88 1.36
N GLY A 29 -6.99 6.81 2.30
CA GLY A 29 -8.05 6.82 3.29
C GLY A 29 -9.30 7.56 2.84
N LYS A 30 -10.41 7.25 3.51
CA LYS A 30 -11.73 7.84 3.22
C LYS A 30 -11.76 9.33 3.55
N SER A 31 -12.47 10.10 2.73
CA SER A 31 -12.75 11.52 2.98
C SER A 31 -14.22 11.76 3.34
N GLY A 32 -14.52 12.83 4.08
CA GLY A 32 -15.87 13.31 4.34
C GLY A 32 -16.27 13.34 5.82
N PRO A 33 -17.54 13.70 6.13
CA PRO A 33 -18.03 13.88 7.50
C PRO A 33 -17.88 12.62 8.37
N ASN A 34 -17.98 11.43 7.77
CA ASN A 34 -17.85 10.13 8.43
C ASN A 34 -16.62 9.36 7.91
N HIS A 35 -15.49 10.07 7.77
CA HIS A 35 -14.22 9.41 7.45
C HIS A 35 -13.84 8.45 8.58
N ARG A 36 -13.26 7.31 8.19
CA ARG A 36 -12.63 6.38 9.15
C ARG A 36 -11.12 6.58 9.03
N GLY A 37 -10.44 6.52 10.17
CA GLY A 37 -8.98 6.53 10.20
C GLY A 37 -8.44 5.37 9.37
N LEU A 38 -7.41 5.66 8.59
CA LEU A 38 -6.66 4.65 7.87
C LEU A 38 -5.54 4.14 8.79
N ASP A 39 -5.38 2.84 8.88
CA ASP A 39 -4.30 2.23 9.66
C ASP A 39 -2.97 2.37 8.91
N GLN A 40 -1.96 2.96 9.57
CA GLN A 40 -0.64 3.12 8.99
C GLN A 40 0.04 1.77 8.72
N ALA A 41 -0.06 0.81 9.64
CA ALA A 41 0.55 -0.49 9.48
C ALA A 41 -0.03 -1.22 8.26
N TRP A 42 -1.33 -1.07 8.01
CA TRP A 42 -1.98 -1.65 6.83
C TRP A 42 -1.43 -1.07 5.52
N VAL A 43 -1.27 0.26 5.42
CA VAL A 43 -0.73 0.89 4.20
C VAL A 43 0.74 0.56 4.00
N THR A 44 1.53 0.57 5.07
CA THR A 44 2.96 0.19 5.05
C THR A 44 3.12 -1.23 4.52
N GLN A 45 2.26 -2.17 4.93
CA GLN A 45 2.33 -3.55 4.45
C GLN A 45 1.94 -3.69 2.97
N ILE A 46 0.90 -2.99 2.49
CA ILE A 46 0.59 -2.96 1.04
C ILE A 46 1.79 -2.49 0.24
N ARG A 47 2.42 -1.41 0.70
CA ARG A 47 3.60 -0.83 0.07
C ARG A 47 4.75 -1.84 0.02
N ASP A 48 4.98 -2.61 1.07
CA ASP A 48 6.03 -3.62 1.11
C ASP A 48 5.73 -4.77 0.16
N THR A 49 4.49 -5.28 0.14
CA THR A 49 4.07 -6.29 -0.85
C THR A 49 4.23 -5.79 -2.29
N CYS A 50 3.92 -4.53 -2.56
CA CYS A 50 4.13 -3.95 -3.90
C CYS A 50 5.62 -3.87 -4.26
N GLN A 51 6.48 -3.49 -3.31
CA GLN A 51 7.93 -3.44 -3.55
C GLN A 51 8.52 -4.84 -3.79
N GLU A 52 8.09 -5.84 -3.04
CA GLU A 52 8.52 -7.24 -3.22
C GLU A 52 8.08 -7.82 -4.56
N ALA A 53 6.95 -7.36 -5.11
CA ALA A 53 6.40 -7.80 -6.38
C ALA A 53 6.76 -6.90 -7.59
N ASP A 54 7.65 -5.91 -7.42
CA ASP A 54 7.99 -4.92 -8.46
C ASP A 54 6.77 -4.17 -9.04
N VAL A 55 5.74 -3.95 -8.21
CA VAL A 55 4.52 -3.21 -8.56
C VAL A 55 4.63 -1.77 -8.10
N ALA A 56 4.27 -0.81 -8.96
CA ALA A 56 4.30 0.59 -8.58
C ALA A 56 3.27 0.86 -7.46
N PHE A 57 3.70 1.57 -6.42
CA PHE A 57 2.86 1.98 -5.30
C PHE A 57 2.70 3.50 -5.21
N PHE A 58 1.45 3.95 -5.11
CA PHE A 58 1.09 5.35 -4.95
C PHE A 58 0.23 5.54 -3.70
N PHE A 59 0.71 6.33 -2.74
CA PHE A 59 -0.07 6.73 -1.58
C PHE A 59 -0.76 8.07 -1.82
N LYS A 60 -2.07 8.01 -2.04
CA LYS A 60 -2.88 9.17 -2.40
C LYS A 60 -3.08 10.13 -1.24
N GLN A 61 -3.51 9.63 -0.09
CA GLN A 61 -3.79 10.44 1.11
C GLN A 61 -4.21 9.60 2.32
N TRP A 62 -4.13 10.18 3.52
CA TRP A 62 -4.66 9.57 4.76
C TRP A 62 -6.18 9.62 4.91
N GLY A 63 -6.88 10.49 4.17
CA GLY A 63 -8.30 10.76 4.45
C GLY A 63 -8.50 11.98 5.34
N GLY A 64 -9.70 12.11 5.89
CA GLY A 64 -10.05 13.18 6.81
C GLY A 64 -11.37 13.88 6.47
N ARG A 65 -11.68 14.94 7.24
CA ARG A 65 -12.92 15.72 7.05
C ARG A 65 -13.05 16.28 5.63
N THR A 66 -11.92 16.62 5.02
CA THR A 66 -11.79 17.02 3.62
C THR A 66 -10.71 16.16 2.94
N PRO A 67 -10.68 16.07 1.59
CA PRO A 67 -9.70 15.24 0.89
C PRO A 67 -8.24 15.52 1.22
N LYS A 68 -7.89 16.78 1.53
CA LYS A 68 -6.49 17.18 1.76
C LYS A 68 -6.10 17.21 3.24
N ALA A 69 -7.04 16.94 4.16
CA ALA A 69 -6.85 17.16 5.60
C ALA A 69 -5.72 16.31 6.20
N GLY A 70 -5.60 15.05 5.80
CA GLY A 70 -4.60 14.13 6.35
C GLY A 70 -3.25 14.17 5.63
N GLY A 71 -3.11 14.88 4.51
CA GLY A 71 -1.87 14.91 3.73
C GLY A 71 -1.51 13.57 3.06
N ARG A 72 -0.25 13.46 2.62
CA ARG A 72 0.26 12.39 1.73
C ARG A 72 1.52 11.70 2.23
N LEU A 73 1.96 12.00 3.45
CA LEU A 73 3.21 11.46 3.98
C LEU A 73 2.97 10.10 4.63
N LEU A 74 3.51 9.04 4.05
CA LEU A 74 3.59 7.72 4.67
C LEU A 74 5.04 7.51 5.10
N GLU A 75 5.26 7.38 6.41
CA GLU A 75 6.60 7.29 7.02
C GLU A 75 7.53 8.47 6.66
N GLY A 76 6.98 9.68 6.72
CA GLY A 76 7.74 10.91 6.52
C GLY A 76 8.07 11.27 5.07
N ARG A 77 7.62 10.47 4.09
CA ARG A 77 7.84 10.73 2.66
C ARG A 77 6.57 10.53 1.83
N THR A 78 6.57 11.06 0.62
CA THR A 78 5.55 10.70 -0.37
C THR A 78 5.96 9.42 -1.11
N TRP A 79 4.95 8.69 -1.55
CA TRP A 79 5.09 7.48 -2.35
C TRP A 79 4.28 7.73 -3.62
N ASP A 80 4.96 8.12 -4.69
CA ASP A 80 4.34 8.64 -5.91
C ASP A 80 4.76 7.84 -7.15
N GLN A 81 4.99 6.52 -6.99
CA GLN A 81 5.44 5.69 -8.10
C GLN A 81 4.34 5.59 -9.17
N MET A 82 4.78 5.47 -10.41
CA MET A 82 3.95 5.25 -11.59
C MET A 82 4.36 3.92 -12.22
N PRO A 83 3.44 3.18 -12.85
CA PRO A 83 3.80 1.99 -13.61
C PRO A 83 4.74 2.37 -14.76
N LEU A 84 5.64 1.45 -15.11
CA LEU A 84 6.44 1.63 -16.31
C LEU A 84 5.51 1.72 -17.53
N PRO A 85 5.83 2.58 -18.52
CA PRO A 85 5.12 2.58 -19.78
C PRO A 85 5.16 1.18 -20.38
N VAL A 86 4.01 0.66 -20.82
CA VAL A 86 4.00 -0.53 -21.67
C VAL A 86 4.68 -0.11 -22.97
N LEU A 87 5.91 -0.60 -23.18
CA LEU A 87 6.56 -0.47 -24.47
C LEU A 87 5.79 -1.35 -25.45
N ALA A 88 5.26 -0.72 -26.51
CA ALA A 88 4.51 -1.38 -27.58
C ALA A 88 5.44 -2.13 -28.55
#